data_AF-A0A2W1K7C1-F1
#
_entry.id   AF-A0A2W1K7C1-F1
#
_cell.length_a   1.000
_cell.length_b   1.000
_cell.length_c   1.000
_cell.angle_alpha   90.00
_cell.angle_beta   90.00
_cell.angle_gamma   90.00
#
_symmetry.space_group_name_H-M   'P 1'
#
loop_
_entity.id
_entity.type
_entity.pdbx_description
1 polymer ?
#
loop_
_entity_poly.entity_id
_entity_poly.type
_entity_poly.pdbx_seq_one_letter_code
_entity_poly.pdbx_strand_id
1 'polypeptide(L)'
;MLSPDELIGQKVWLTVERDTDYPDLDPYRVKAVLTQPTSPPWFFARYEEPPVRVREPGKWLSLYEAQQAVLIDPVIDYGDDDYDDEFSNELELSE
;
A
#
# COMPACT_ATOMS: atom_id res chain seq x y z
N MET A 1 6.69 1.92 -17.32
CA MET A 1 5.43 2.40 -16.69
C MET A 1 4.53 1.19 -16.53
N LEU A 2 3.96 0.99 -15.34
CA LEU A 2 3.05 -0.13 -15.04
C LEU A 2 1.75 0.04 -15.84
N SER A 3 1.26 -1.04 -16.44
CA SER A 3 -0.02 -1.06 -17.12
C SER A 3 -1.19 -0.98 -16.13
N PRO A 4 -2.38 -0.50 -16.55
CA PRO A 4 -3.56 -0.41 -15.69
C PRO A 4 -3.90 -1.72 -14.96
N ASP A 5 -3.80 -2.85 -15.65
CA ASP A 5 -4.12 -4.17 -15.09
C ASP A 5 -3.11 -4.62 -14.02
N GLU A 6 -1.83 -4.24 -14.14
CA GLU A 6 -0.79 -4.54 -13.14
C GLU A 6 -0.98 -3.78 -11.83
N LEU A 7 -1.74 -2.68 -11.84
CA LEU A 7 -2.03 -1.88 -10.65
C LEU A 7 -3.17 -2.47 -9.81
N ILE A 8 -4.09 -3.21 -10.42
CA ILE A 8 -5.26 -3.76 -9.72
C ILE A 8 -4.80 -4.85 -8.75
N GLY A 9 -5.26 -4.77 -7.50
CA GLY A 9 -4.90 -5.69 -6.42
C GLY A 9 -3.63 -5.31 -5.66
N GLN A 10 -2.85 -4.33 -6.13
CA GLN A 10 -1.67 -3.86 -5.42
C GLN A 10 -2.07 -3.19 -4.10
N LYS A 11 -1.36 -3.54 -3.02
CA LYS A 11 -1.50 -2.91 -1.71
C LYS A 11 -0.50 -1.76 -1.63
N VAL A 12 -0.98 -0.56 -1.29
CA VAL A 12 -0.18 0.66 -1.20
C VAL A 12 -0.47 1.40 0.10
N TRP A 13 0.50 2.15 0.60
CA TRP A 13 0.28 3.09 1.68
C TRP A 13 -0.13 4.44 1.12
N LEU A 14 -1.25 4.98 1.60
CA LEU A 14 -1.72 6.31 1.24
C LEU A 14 -1.72 7.22 2.45
N THR A 15 -1.27 8.45 2.24
CA THR A 15 -1.40 9.52 3.23
C THR A 15 -2.77 10.19 3.06
N VAL A 16 -3.59 10.08 4.09
CA VAL A 16 -4.87 10.78 4.21
C VAL A 16 -4.60 12.10 4.91
N GLU A 17 -4.97 13.19 4.24
CA GLU A 17 -4.77 14.55 4.73
C GLU A 17 -5.58 14.82 6.00
N ARG A 18 -5.15 15.84 6.74
CA ARG A 18 -5.72 16.22 8.03
C ARG A 18 -7.19 16.62 7.88
N ASP A 19 -8.00 16.23 8.86
CA ASP A 19 -9.34 16.77 8.98
C ASP A 19 -9.24 18.27 9.28
N THR A 20 -9.98 19.09 8.52
CA THR A 20 -9.95 20.55 8.68
C THR A 20 -10.46 20.97 10.07
N ASP A 21 -11.29 20.14 10.69
CA ASP A 21 -11.82 20.36 12.04
C ASP A 21 -10.77 20.10 13.15
N TYR A 22 -9.64 19.43 12.85
CA TYR A 22 -8.61 19.08 13.83
C TYR A 22 -7.19 19.29 13.26
N PRO A 23 -6.74 20.55 13.12
CA PRO A 23 -5.50 20.90 12.41
C PRO A 23 -4.20 20.43 13.09
N ASP A 24 -4.26 20.15 14.39
CA ASP A 24 -3.10 19.72 15.20
C ASP A 24 -2.79 18.22 15.08
N LEU A 25 -3.63 17.44 14.38
CA LEU A 25 -3.41 16.01 14.20
C LEU A 25 -2.46 15.74 13.05
N ASP A 26 -1.56 14.78 13.23
CA ASP A 26 -0.69 14.33 12.16
C ASP A 26 -1.46 13.62 11.03
N PRO A 27 -0.99 13.72 9.76
CA PRO A 27 -1.57 12.98 8.65
C PRO A 27 -1.55 11.48 8.91
N TYR A 28 -2.60 10.77 8.51
CA TYR A 28 -2.71 9.34 8.74
C TYR A 28 -2.16 8.59 7.53
N ARG A 29 -1.35 7.56 7.78
CA ARG A 29 -0.94 6.61 6.75
C ARG A 29 -1.86 5.39 6.83
N VAL A 30 -2.56 5.09 5.73
CA VAL A 30 -3.59 4.06 5.66
C VAL A 30 -3.22 3.07 4.57
N LYS A 31 -3.34 1.77 4.88
CA LYS A 31 -3.16 0.70 3.90
C LYS A 31 -4.34 0.71 2.95
N ALA A 32 -4.10 0.58 1.66
CA ALA A 32 -5.17 0.57 0.66
C ALA A 32 -4.91 -0.46 -0.42
N VAL A 33 -5.97 -1.08 -0.94
CA VAL A 33 -5.93 -1.96 -2.11
C VAL A 33 -6.42 -1.18 -3.31
N LEU A 34 -5.61 -1.15 -4.37
CA LEU A 34 -6.01 -0.57 -5.65
C LEU A 34 -7.03 -1.45 -6.36
N THR A 35 -8.14 -0.84 -6.77
CA THR A 35 -9.21 -1.48 -7.53
C THR A 35 -9.61 -0.61 -8.71
N GLN A 36 -10.31 -1.17 -9.69
CA GLN A 36 -10.84 -0.43 -10.84
C GLN A 36 -12.33 -0.73 -11.02
N PRO A 37 -13.21 -0.12 -10.19
CA PRO A 37 -14.65 -0.37 -10.25
C PRO A 37 -15.32 0.24 -11.49
N THR A 38 -14.65 1.17 -12.17
CA THR A 38 -15.11 1.85 -13.39
C THR A 38 -14.08 1.68 -14.50
N SER A 39 -14.47 1.82 -15.76
CA SER A 39 -13.50 1.82 -16.87
C SER A 39 -12.37 2.84 -16.64
N PRO A 40 -11.14 2.58 -17.16
CA PRO A 40 -10.01 3.51 -17.09
C PRO A 40 -10.43 4.94 -17.49
N PRO A 41 -9.87 6.01 -16.88
CA PRO A 41 -8.53 6.08 -16.26
C PRO A 41 -8.51 6.08 -14.73
N TRP A 42 -9.66 5.87 -14.09
CA TRP A 42 -9.82 6.05 -12.65
C TRP A 42 -9.61 4.74 -11.89
N PHE A 43 -8.88 4.84 -10.78
CA PHE A 43 -8.67 3.77 -9.82
C PHE A 43 -9.27 4.17 -8.48
N PHE A 44 -9.72 3.19 -7.73
CA PHE A 44 -10.21 3.39 -6.38
C PHE A 44 -9.30 2.64 -5.40
N ALA A 45 -8.61 3.39 -4.55
CA ALA A 45 -7.80 2.85 -3.47
C ALA A 45 -8.69 2.64 -2.25
N ARG A 46 -9.14 1.40 -2.05
CA ARG A 46 -10.02 1.03 -0.94
C ARG A 46 -9.18 0.84 0.32
N TYR A 47 -9.48 1.58 1.38
CA TYR A 47 -8.74 1.45 2.63
C TYR A 47 -8.95 0.08 3.29
N GLU A 48 -7.86 -0.49 3.79
CA GLU A 48 -7.85 -1.67 4.65
C GLU A 48 -7.64 -1.19 6.09
N GLU A 49 -8.58 -1.53 6.96
CA GLU A 49 -8.53 -1.22 8.40
C GLU A 49 -8.23 0.27 8.71
N PRO A 50 -8.99 1.22 8.12
CA PRO A 50 -8.74 2.64 8.36
C PRO A 50 -8.96 3.00 9.83
N PRO A 51 -8.18 3.95 10.40
CA PRO A 51 -8.47 4.50 11.71
C PRO A 51 -9.91 5.03 11.79
N VAL A 52 -10.57 4.90 12.94
CA VAL A 52 -11.99 5.30 13.16
C VAL A 52 -12.30 6.74 12.72
N ARG A 53 -11.28 7.61 12.71
CA ARG A 53 -11.40 9.02 12.32
C ARG A 53 -11.52 9.20 10.80
N VAL A 54 -11.03 8.25 10.00
CA VAL A 54 -11.15 8.27 8.54
C VAL A 54 -12.56 7.78 8.18
N ARG A 55 -13.41 8.71 7.78
CA ARG A 55 -14.82 8.44 7.45
C ARG A 55 -15.02 7.91 6.03
N GLU A 56 -14.06 8.20 5.15
CA GLU A 56 -14.12 7.81 3.75
C GLU A 56 -13.71 6.34 3.58
N PRO A 57 -14.37 5.58 2.70
CA PRO A 57 -14.03 4.18 2.45
C PRO A 57 -12.74 3.99 1.62
N GLY A 58 -12.21 5.06 1.06
CA GLY A 58 -11.07 5.03 0.15
C GLY A 58 -10.88 6.36 -0.58
N LYS A 59 -9.94 6.37 -1.53
CA LYS A 59 -9.61 7.55 -2.34
C LYS A 59 -9.61 7.22 -3.83
N TRP A 60 -10.16 8.11 -4.64
CA TRP A 60 -10.04 8.03 -6.10
C TRP A 60 -8.67 8.53 -6.53
N LEU A 61 -8.02 7.77 -7.41
CA LEU A 61 -6.71 8.07 -7.96
C LEU A 61 -6.78 8.06 -9.49
N SER A 62 -6.06 8.98 -10.12
CA SER A 62 -5.72 8.88 -11.54
C SER A 62 -4.74 7.72 -11.78
N LEU A 63 -4.60 7.29 -13.04
CA LEU A 63 -3.58 6.31 -13.45
C LEU A 63 -2.18 6.71 -12.96
N TYR A 64 -1.81 7.99 -13.10
CA TYR A 64 -0.49 8.46 -12.68
C TYR A 64 -0.29 8.34 -11.17
N GLU A 65 -1.28 8.76 -10.37
CA GLU A 65 -1.22 8.65 -8.91
C GLU A 65 -1.17 7.20 -8.44
N ALA A 66 -1.93 6.30 -9.07
CA ALA A 66 -1.89 4.87 -8.78
C ALA A 66 -0.52 4.27 -9.09
N GLN A 67 0.09 4.62 -10.23
CA GLN A 67 1.46 4.21 -10.58
C GLN A 67 2.48 4.73 -9.56
N GLN A 68 2.38 6.00 -9.17
CA GLN A 68 3.29 6.59 -8.18
C GLN A 68 3.14 5.92 -6.81
N ALA A 69 1.91 5.64 -6.36
CA ALA A 69 1.66 4.97 -5.09
C ALA A 69 2.33 3.59 -5.03
N VAL A 70 2.23 2.80 -6.10
CA VAL A 70 2.86 1.47 -6.19
C VAL A 70 4.40 1.58 -6.21
N LEU A 71 4.94 2.60 -6.87
CA LEU A 71 6.40 2.77 -7.00
C LEU A 71 7.07 3.32 -5.74
N ILE A 72 6.39 4.23 -5.03
CA ILE A 72 6.99 4.97 -3.91
C ILE A 72 6.70 4.27 -2.59
N ASP A 73 5.47 3.79 -2.40
CA ASP A 73 4.96 3.33 -1.11
C ASP A 73 4.19 1.99 -1.22
N PRO A 74 4.79 0.93 -1.79
CA PRO A 74 4.16 -0.38 -1.81
C PRO A 74 4.04 -0.92 -0.38
N VAL A 75 2.94 -1.61 -0.10
CA VAL A 75 2.83 -2.40 1.14
C VAL A 75 3.51 -3.72 0.89
N ILE A 76 4.69 -3.88 1.47
CA ILE A 76 5.42 -5.15 1.45
C ILE A 76 4.76 -6.05 2.48
N ASP A 77 3.93 -6.98 2.01
CA ASP A 77 3.43 -8.08 2.82
C ASP A 77 4.57 -9.11 2.88
N TYR A 78 5.41 -9.01 3.91
CA TYR A 78 6.33 -10.09 4.26
C TYR A 78 5.47 -11.22 4.77
N GLY A 79 4.94 -12.02 3.85
CA GLY A 79 4.36 -13.31 4.20
C GLY A 79 5.35 -14.07 5.08
N ASP A 80 4.80 -14.84 6.00
CA ASP A 80 5.44 -15.80 6.89
C ASP A 80 6.12 -16.96 6.09
N ASP A 81 6.90 -16.63 5.05
CA ASP A 81 7.42 -17.53 4.02
C ASP A 81 8.89 -17.23 3.63
N ASP A 82 9.64 -16.49 4.46
CA ASP A 82 11.09 -16.25 4.31
C ASP A 82 11.86 -16.52 5.62
N TYR A 83 11.44 -17.57 6.34
CA TYR A 83 12.29 -18.30 7.30
C TYR A 83 12.71 -19.65 6.71
N ASP A 84 13.19 -19.68 5.46
CA ASP A 84 13.90 -20.84 4.96
C ASP A 84 15.00 -20.37 3.99
N ASP A 85 16.23 -20.72 4.32
CA ASP A 85 17.39 -20.82 3.41
C ASP A 85 18.53 -19.77 3.44
N GLU A 86 18.89 -19.16 4.58
CA GLU A 86 20.25 -18.57 4.71
C GLU A 86 20.83 -18.53 6.15
N PHE A 87 20.73 -19.63 6.93
CA PHE A 87 21.53 -19.77 8.17
C PHE A 87 21.90 -21.23 8.49
N SER A 88 22.31 -22.00 7.49
CA SER A 88 22.89 -23.34 7.70
C SER A 88 24.10 -23.58 6.82
N ASN A 89 25.07 -22.66 6.81
CA ASN A 89 26.39 -23.00 6.27
C ASN A 89 27.59 -22.20 6.81
N GLU A 90 27.66 -21.93 8.12
CA GLU A 90 28.93 -21.49 8.72
C GLU A 90 29.12 -22.06 10.14
N LEU A 91 29.03 -23.38 10.27
CA LEU A 91 29.47 -24.12 11.47
C LEU A 91 30.21 -25.42 11.13
N GLU A 92 30.67 -25.58 9.88
CA GLU A 92 31.66 -26.57 9.47
C GLU A 92 32.97 -25.87 9.09
N LEU A 93 33.69 -25.40 10.11
CA LEU A 93 35.16 -25.34 10.08
C LEU A 93 35.64 -25.26 11.54
N SER A 94 35.26 -26.29 12.29
CA SER A 94 36.08 -26.80 13.37
C SER A 94 37.36 -27.38 12.77
N GLU A 95 38.52 -26.84 13.15
CA GLU A 95 39.74 -27.58 13.53
C GLU A 95 40.76 -26.65 14.20
#